data_AF-A0A3E2NFP6-F1
#
_entry.id   AF-A0A3E2NFP6-F1
#
_cell.length_a   1.000
_cell.length_b   1.000
_cell.length_c   1.000
_cell.angle_alpha   90.00
_cell.angle_beta   90.00
_cell.angle_gamma   90.00
#
_symmetry.space_group_name_H-M   'P 1'
#
loop_
_entity.id
_entity.type
_entity.pdbx_description
1 polymer ?
#
loop_
_entity_poly.entity_id
_entity_poly.type
_entity_poly.pdbx_seq_one_letter_code
_entity_poly.pdbx_strand_id
1 'polypeptide(L)'
;MVFCNIKNPPEYSTEIRKWDRETLADGQEMAVEIEQLFNNTFYNKMVQEQHEQLIEISIPASGWSNTAPYSQRVAVAGIKATENPVLSTCTPKNLEPATVKLRRKMTGMITDGETEDGYVTFYCGEKKPTEDFCVYLRGVSANG
;
A
#
# COMPACT_ATOMS: atom_id res chain seq x y z
N MET A 1 -32.67 13.14 -13.25
CA MET A 1 -31.20 13.26 -13.40
C MET A 1 -30.60 12.13 -12.58
N VAL A 2 -29.71 11.33 -13.16
CA VAL A 2 -29.05 10.19 -12.50
C VAL A 2 -27.55 10.41 -12.61
N PHE A 3 -26.80 10.13 -11.55
CA PHE A 3 -25.35 10.21 -11.53
C PHE A 3 -24.74 8.85 -11.85
N CYS A 4 -23.51 8.84 -12.39
CA CYS A 4 -22.75 7.61 -12.56
C CYS A 4 -22.53 6.93 -11.20
N ASN A 5 -22.66 5.62 -11.17
CA ASN A 5 -22.42 4.81 -9.98
C ASN A 5 -20.95 4.39 -9.92
N ILE A 6 -20.38 4.47 -8.71
CA ILE A 6 -19.08 3.89 -8.42
C ILE A 6 -19.29 2.40 -8.12
N LYS A 7 -18.60 1.54 -8.84
CA LYS A 7 -18.55 0.10 -8.59
C LYS A 7 -17.94 -0.18 -7.22
N ASN A 8 -18.50 -1.16 -6.52
CA ASN A 8 -17.99 -1.65 -5.25
C ASN A 8 -17.92 -3.19 -5.30
N PRO A 9 -16.73 -3.81 -5.35
CA PRO A 9 -15.42 -3.16 -5.27
C PRO A 9 -15.12 -2.29 -6.51
N PRO A 10 -14.29 -1.24 -6.37
CA PRO A 10 -13.80 -0.47 -7.50
C PRO A 10 -13.09 -1.37 -8.52
N GLU A 11 -13.35 -1.14 -9.80
CA GLU A 11 -12.85 -1.98 -10.89
C GLU A 11 -12.29 -1.12 -12.01
N TYR A 12 -11.14 -1.50 -12.53
CA TYR A 12 -10.54 -0.93 -13.74
C TYR A 12 -10.80 -1.87 -14.93
N SER A 13 -11.29 -1.32 -16.03
CA SER A 13 -11.44 -2.04 -17.30
C SER A 13 -10.67 -1.34 -18.42
N THR A 14 -9.94 -2.09 -19.23
CA THR A 14 -9.38 -1.60 -20.49
C THR A 14 -10.37 -1.67 -21.65
N GLU A 15 -11.48 -2.39 -21.48
CA GLU A 15 -12.52 -2.55 -22.48
C GLU A 15 -13.50 -1.39 -22.39
N ILE A 16 -13.28 -0.38 -23.23
CA ILE A 16 -14.19 0.75 -23.44
C ILE A 16 -14.65 0.70 -24.89
N ARG A 17 -15.97 0.63 -25.13
CA ARG A 17 -16.47 0.58 -26.50
C ARG A 17 -16.20 1.90 -27.20
N LYS A 18 -15.59 1.80 -28.37
CA LYS A 18 -15.37 2.96 -29.24
C LYS A 18 -16.57 3.14 -30.16
N TRP A 19 -17.09 4.35 -30.18
CA TRP A 19 -18.14 4.75 -31.09
C TRP A 19 -17.56 5.10 -32.45
N ASP A 20 -18.21 4.62 -33.50
CA ASP A 20 -17.83 4.85 -34.89
C ASP A 20 -19.03 5.34 -35.72
N ARG A 21 -18.87 5.38 -37.05
CA ARG A 21 -19.90 5.88 -37.96
C ARG A 21 -21.10 4.92 -38.11
N GLU A 22 -20.96 3.69 -37.67
CA GLU A 22 -22.01 2.65 -37.73
C GLU A 22 -22.77 2.56 -36.41
N THR A 23 -22.20 3.12 -35.33
CA THR A 23 -22.84 3.19 -34.02
C THR A 23 -24.03 4.15 -34.06
N LEU A 24 -25.23 3.64 -33.77
CA LEU A 24 -26.42 4.47 -33.62
C LEU A 24 -26.29 5.37 -32.38
N ALA A 25 -26.63 6.65 -32.52
CA ALA A 25 -26.60 7.63 -31.45
C ALA A 25 -27.67 7.34 -30.38
N ASP A 26 -27.38 6.41 -29.46
CA ASP A 26 -28.23 6.05 -28.33
C ASP A 26 -27.69 6.63 -27.02
N GLY A 27 -28.48 7.51 -26.40
CA GLY A 27 -28.08 8.18 -25.15
C GLY A 27 -27.90 7.25 -23.95
N GLN A 28 -28.58 6.11 -23.92
CA GLN A 28 -28.42 5.11 -22.87
C GLN A 28 -27.11 4.35 -23.04
N GLU A 29 -26.79 3.92 -24.26
CA GLU A 29 -25.51 3.26 -24.55
C GLU A 29 -24.33 4.21 -24.34
N MET A 30 -24.45 5.51 -24.68
CA MET A 30 -23.38 6.49 -24.40
C MET A 30 -23.12 6.64 -22.90
N ALA A 31 -24.18 6.59 -22.08
CA ALA A 31 -24.06 6.74 -20.63
C ALA A 31 -23.29 5.58 -19.98
N VAL A 32 -23.40 4.36 -20.53
CA VAL A 32 -22.67 3.17 -20.04
C VAL A 32 -21.16 3.37 -20.16
N GLU A 33 -20.68 3.84 -21.31
CA GLU A 33 -19.24 4.06 -21.53
C GLU A 33 -18.69 5.20 -20.66
N ILE A 34 -19.49 6.26 -20.47
CA ILE A 34 -19.12 7.37 -19.56
C ILE A 34 -19.02 6.87 -18.12
N GLU A 35 -19.96 6.03 -17.66
CA GLU A 35 -19.92 5.44 -16.33
C GLU A 35 -18.69 4.53 -16.15
N GLN A 36 -18.31 3.75 -17.18
CA GLN A 36 -17.09 2.93 -17.10
C GLN A 36 -15.81 3.79 -17.06
N LEU A 37 -15.73 4.88 -17.84
CA LEU A 37 -14.61 5.83 -17.77
C LEU A 37 -14.52 6.52 -16.40
N PHE A 38 -15.67 6.88 -15.81
CA PHE A 38 -15.74 7.40 -14.45
C PHE A 38 -15.22 6.39 -13.43
N ASN A 39 -15.61 5.12 -13.54
CA ASN A 39 -15.12 4.04 -12.67
C ASN A 39 -13.60 3.83 -12.81
N ASN A 40 -13.05 3.82 -14.02
CA ASN A 40 -11.60 3.73 -14.22
C ASN A 40 -10.86 4.92 -13.59
N THR A 41 -11.41 6.13 -13.73
CA THR A 41 -10.82 7.36 -13.15
C THR A 41 -10.84 7.30 -11.63
N PHE A 42 -11.95 6.84 -11.05
CA PHE A 42 -12.09 6.64 -9.62
C PHE A 42 -11.12 5.58 -9.10
N TYR A 43 -11.00 4.43 -9.78
CA TYR A 43 -10.03 3.39 -9.44
C TYR A 43 -8.60 3.95 -9.44
N ASN A 44 -8.20 4.68 -10.49
CA ASN A 44 -6.87 5.28 -10.58
C ASN A 44 -6.60 6.28 -9.44
N LYS A 45 -7.61 7.09 -9.09
CA LYS A 45 -7.53 8.00 -7.96
C LYS A 45 -7.29 7.24 -6.65
N MET A 46 -8.03 6.15 -6.41
CA MET A 46 -7.84 5.33 -5.20
C MET A 46 -6.45 4.71 -5.13
N VAL A 47 -5.97 4.14 -6.24
CA VAL A 47 -4.61 3.57 -6.31
C VAL A 47 -3.56 4.66 -6.06
N GLN A 48 -3.75 5.86 -6.60
CA GLN A 48 -2.85 6.99 -6.33
C GLN A 48 -2.86 7.39 -4.84
N GLU A 49 -4.03 7.53 -4.24
CA GLU A 49 -4.17 7.87 -2.81
C GLU A 49 -3.51 6.78 -1.93
N GLN A 50 -3.66 5.50 -2.28
CA GLN A 50 -2.98 4.39 -1.62
C GLN A 50 -1.45 4.51 -1.72
N HIS A 51 -0.90 4.84 -2.89
CA HIS A 51 0.54 5.03 -3.08
C HIS A 51 1.10 6.23 -2.31
N GLU A 52 0.30 7.28 -2.11
CA GLU A 52 0.68 8.46 -1.34
C GLU A 52 0.57 8.24 0.18
N GLN A 53 -0.24 7.27 0.60
CA GLN A 53 -0.43 6.97 2.00
C GLN A 53 0.86 6.46 2.65
N LEU A 54 1.27 7.16 3.70
CA LEU A 54 2.43 6.85 4.52
C LEU A 54 1.95 6.42 5.91
N ILE A 55 2.19 5.17 6.29
CA ILE A 55 1.87 4.68 7.63
C ILE A 55 3.15 4.47 8.44
N GLU A 56 3.14 4.90 9.69
CA GLU A 56 4.21 4.64 10.65
C GLU A 56 3.92 3.37 11.43
N ILE A 57 4.89 2.46 11.49
CA ILE A 57 4.77 1.21 12.24
C ILE A 57 5.93 1.09 13.20
N SER A 58 5.63 0.73 14.44
CA SER A 58 6.63 0.38 15.45
C SER A 58 6.97 -1.11 15.39
N ILE A 59 8.26 -1.41 15.39
CA ILE A 59 8.84 -2.75 15.33
C ILE A 59 9.63 -2.95 16.63
N PRO A 60 9.14 -3.80 17.56
CA PRO A 60 9.83 -4.02 18.83
C PRO A 60 11.02 -4.97 18.69
N ALA A 61 12.12 -4.73 19.38
CA ALA A 61 13.29 -5.61 19.35
C ALA A 61 13.02 -7.01 19.93
N SER A 62 12.03 -7.13 20.82
CA SER A 62 11.72 -8.36 21.54
C SER A 62 11.03 -9.43 20.71
N GLY A 63 10.40 -9.10 19.57
CA GLY A 63 9.55 -10.04 18.83
C GLY A 63 10.24 -10.75 17.66
N TRP A 64 11.54 -10.53 17.46
CA TRP A 64 12.33 -11.26 16.47
C TRP A 64 12.62 -12.70 16.91
N SER A 65 12.55 -13.65 15.97
CA SER A 65 12.97 -15.02 16.19
C SER A 65 14.44 -15.13 16.63
N ASN A 66 14.88 -16.32 17.06
CA ASN A 66 16.20 -16.52 17.67
C ASN A 66 17.28 -16.98 16.67
N THR A 67 16.90 -17.35 15.45
CA THR A 67 17.82 -17.91 14.44
C THR A 67 17.60 -17.22 13.10
N ALA A 68 18.67 -17.07 12.31
CA ALA A 68 18.60 -16.51 10.96
C ALA A 68 17.93 -17.49 9.96
N PRO A 69 17.16 -16.99 8.96
CA PRO A 69 16.73 -15.60 8.83
C PRO A 69 15.80 -15.23 9.99
N TYR A 70 16.10 -14.10 10.65
CA TYR A 70 15.28 -13.66 11.77
C TYR A 70 13.96 -13.16 11.22
N SER A 71 12.85 -13.49 11.87
CA SER A 71 11.53 -13.07 11.44
C SER A 71 10.77 -12.41 12.58
N GLN A 72 9.92 -11.44 12.22
CA GLN A 72 9.00 -10.80 13.15
C GLN A 72 7.71 -10.39 12.43
N ARG A 73 6.58 -10.86 12.95
CA ARG A 73 5.25 -10.49 12.47
C ARG A 73 4.71 -9.30 13.24
N VAL A 74 4.28 -8.26 12.52
CA VAL A 74 3.79 -6.99 13.07
C VAL A 74 2.41 -6.70 12.49
N ALA A 75 1.48 -6.26 13.33
CA ALA A 75 0.15 -5.87 12.90
C ALA A 75 0.19 -4.55 12.13
N VAL A 76 -0.49 -4.50 10.99
CA VAL A 76 -0.59 -3.32 10.13
C VAL A 76 -2.04 -3.18 9.69
N ALA A 77 -2.75 -2.20 10.26
CA ALA A 77 -4.17 -2.02 9.99
C ALA A 77 -4.41 -1.72 8.51
N GLY A 78 -5.34 -2.45 7.89
CA GLY A 78 -5.79 -2.22 6.51
C GLY A 78 -4.92 -2.87 5.43
N ILE A 79 -3.75 -3.43 5.76
CA ILE A 79 -2.92 -4.09 4.75
C ILE A 79 -3.58 -5.39 4.25
N LYS A 80 -3.44 -5.66 2.96
CA LYS A 80 -3.91 -6.89 2.32
C LYS A 80 -2.75 -7.76 1.86
N ALA A 81 -2.96 -9.07 1.78
CA ALA A 81 -1.96 -10.03 1.29
C ALA A 81 -1.50 -9.78 -0.17
N THR A 82 -2.32 -9.07 -0.96
CA THR A 82 -1.99 -8.72 -2.36
C THR A 82 -1.12 -7.47 -2.49
N GLU A 83 -0.91 -6.74 -1.39
CA GLU A 83 -0.14 -5.49 -1.41
C GLU A 83 1.35 -5.74 -1.21
N ASN A 84 2.19 -4.92 -1.83
CA ASN A 84 3.64 -4.97 -1.66
C ASN A 84 4.15 -3.56 -1.32
N PRO A 85 4.08 -3.14 -0.04
CA PRO A 85 4.40 -1.78 0.34
C PRO A 85 5.89 -1.49 0.28
N VAL A 86 6.23 -0.24 0.02
CA VAL A 86 7.62 0.23 0.04
C VAL A 86 7.99 0.65 1.45
N LEU A 87 8.98 -0.03 2.02
CA LEU A 87 9.57 0.30 3.32
C LEU A 87 10.55 1.47 3.21
N SER A 88 10.45 2.43 4.14
CA SER A 88 11.42 3.52 4.28
C SER A 88 11.73 3.82 5.74
N THR A 89 12.88 4.46 5.98
CA THR A 89 13.33 4.80 7.34
C THR A 89 12.42 5.87 7.95
N CYS A 90 11.94 5.64 9.17
CA CYS A 90 11.17 6.59 9.95
C CYS A 90 12.08 7.66 10.58
N THR A 91 12.32 8.77 9.89
CA THR A 91 13.16 9.88 10.41
C THR A 91 12.46 11.24 10.33
N PRO A 92 11.55 11.58 11.27
CA PRO A 92 11.00 12.92 11.41
C PRO A 92 12.08 14.00 11.55
N LYS A 93 11.78 15.24 11.14
CA LYS A 93 12.75 16.35 11.05
C LYS A 93 13.43 16.71 12.38
N ASN A 94 12.79 16.42 13.50
CA ASN A 94 13.23 16.84 14.84
C ASN A 94 14.06 15.77 15.58
N LEU A 95 14.58 14.76 14.88
CA LEU A 95 15.42 13.73 15.50
C LEU A 95 16.89 14.16 15.60
N GLU A 96 17.51 13.81 16.72
CA GLU A 96 18.95 13.92 16.89
C GLU A 96 19.74 13.08 15.86
N PRO A 97 20.91 13.54 15.39
CA PRO A 97 21.70 12.82 14.38
C PRO A 97 22.06 11.38 14.78
N ALA A 98 22.29 11.13 16.06
CA ALA A 98 22.57 9.79 16.58
C ALA A 98 21.36 8.85 16.38
N THR A 99 20.15 9.32 16.67
CA THR A 99 18.90 8.57 16.48
C THR A 99 18.62 8.31 15.00
N VAL A 100 18.89 9.28 14.12
CA VAL A 100 18.76 9.10 12.66
C VAL A 100 19.69 7.99 12.16
N LYS A 101 20.96 8.00 12.59
CA LYS A 101 21.94 6.98 12.22
C LYS A 101 21.52 5.60 12.72
N LEU A 102 21.04 5.52 13.96
CA LEU A 102 20.56 4.29 14.58
C LEU A 102 19.35 3.72 13.84
N ARG A 103 18.34 4.53 13.52
CA ARG A 103 17.16 4.10 12.75
C ARG A 103 17.54 3.63 11.35
N ARG A 104 18.40 4.36 10.62
CA ARG A 104 18.90 3.91 9.30
C ARG A 104 19.56 2.54 9.37
N LYS A 105 20.37 2.29 10.41
CA LYS A 105 21.03 1.01 10.64
C LYS A 105 20.00 -0.10 10.88
N MET A 106 19.00 0.10 11.75
CA MET A 106 17.97 -0.90 12.04
C MET A 106 17.04 -1.16 10.86
N THR A 107 16.63 -0.12 10.12
CA THR A 107 15.88 -0.27 8.87
C THR A 107 16.67 -1.08 7.85
N GLY A 108 17.98 -0.83 7.71
CA GLY A 108 18.85 -1.59 6.80
C GLY A 108 19.14 -3.03 7.21
N MET A 109 18.72 -3.46 8.40
CA MET A 109 18.76 -4.88 8.79
C MET A 109 17.60 -5.68 8.20
N ILE A 110 16.49 -5.02 7.85
CA ILE A 110 15.36 -5.67 7.17
C ILE A 110 15.77 -5.92 5.72
N THR A 111 15.83 -7.20 5.35
CA THR A 111 16.26 -7.64 4.02
C THR A 111 15.09 -8.08 3.14
N ASP A 112 13.97 -8.47 3.75
CA ASP A 112 12.78 -8.92 3.04
C ASP A 112 11.52 -8.74 3.90
N GLY A 113 10.34 -8.94 3.31
CA GLY A 113 9.08 -8.95 4.02
C GLY A 113 7.94 -9.59 3.22
N GLU A 114 6.98 -10.17 3.94
CA GLU A 114 5.77 -10.77 3.38
C GLU A 114 4.52 -10.10 3.97
N THR A 115 3.51 -9.89 3.14
CA THR A 115 2.24 -9.29 3.53
C THR A 115 1.16 -10.35 3.68
N GLU A 116 0.34 -10.19 4.72
CA GLU A 116 -0.86 -10.98 4.98
C GLU A 116 -1.97 -10.00 5.36
N ASP A 117 -3.23 -10.42 5.30
CA ASP A 117 -4.34 -9.56 5.71
C ASP A 117 -4.17 -9.11 7.17
N GLY A 118 -3.95 -7.80 7.36
CA GLY A 118 -3.72 -7.17 8.66
C GLY A 118 -2.30 -7.28 9.23
N TYR A 119 -1.35 -7.91 8.53
CA TYR A 119 0.00 -8.15 9.05
C TYR A 119 1.11 -8.02 8.01
N VAL A 120 2.30 -7.70 8.49
CA VAL A 120 3.56 -7.82 7.75
C VAL A 120 4.52 -8.68 8.56
N THR A 121 5.13 -9.67 7.92
CA THR A 121 6.27 -10.40 8.48
C THR A 121 7.54 -9.82 7.89
N PHE A 122 8.37 -9.19 8.73
CA PHE A 122 9.69 -8.69 8.34
C PHE A 122 10.75 -9.77 8.54
N TYR A 123 11.75 -9.77 7.65
CA TYR A 123 12.88 -10.69 7.71
C TYR A 123 14.22 -9.94 7.77
N CYS A 124 15.15 -10.46 8.57
CA CYS A 124 16.54 -10.03 8.61
C CYS A 124 17.48 -11.20 8.31
N GLY A 125 18.22 -11.13 7.21
CA GLY A 125 19.11 -12.21 6.77
C GLY A 125 20.37 -12.41 7.63
N GLU A 126 20.90 -11.34 8.25
CA GLU A 126 22.19 -11.41 8.95
C GLU A 126 22.13 -11.00 10.43
N LYS A 127 21.57 -9.82 10.72
CA LYS A 127 21.49 -9.24 12.07
C LYS A 127 20.09 -8.72 12.28
N LYS A 128 19.54 -8.93 13.48
CA LYS A 128 18.26 -8.34 13.89
C LYS A 128 18.45 -7.03 14.66
N PRO A 129 17.47 -6.12 14.61
CA PRO A 129 17.40 -4.95 15.48
C PRO A 129 17.50 -5.32 16.97
N THR A 130 18.21 -4.50 17.74
CA THR A 130 18.42 -4.67 19.19
C THR A 130 17.67 -3.64 20.02
N GLU A 131 17.04 -2.66 19.37
CA GLU A 131 16.26 -1.59 19.99
C GLU A 131 14.93 -1.44 19.24
N ASP A 132 13.92 -0.94 19.93
CA ASP A 132 12.64 -0.63 19.31
C ASP A 132 12.80 0.53 18.33
N PHE A 133 12.17 0.42 17.17
CA PHE A 133 12.26 1.46 16.14
C PHE A 133 10.99 1.53 15.30
N CYS A 134 10.83 2.61 14.56
CA CYS A 134 9.76 2.74 13.58
C CYS A 134 10.29 2.65 12.15
N VAL A 135 9.41 2.24 11.24
CA VAL A 135 9.57 2.34 9.79
C VAL A 135 8.32 3.00 9.21
N TYR A 136 8.44 3.53 8.00
CA TYR A 136 7.26 3.88 7.22
C TYR A 136 7.00 2.81 6.16
N LEU A 137 5.73 2.49 5.93
CA LEU A 137 5.27 1.75 4.75
C LEU A 137 4.46 2.68 3.86
N ARG A 138 4.70 2.60 2.54
CA ARG A 138 3.92 3.29 1.51
C ARG A 138 3.20 2.30 0.60
N GLY A 139 1.99 2.63 0.17
CA GLY A 139 1.19 1.74 -0.67
C GLY A 139 0.28 0.78 0.10
N VAL A 140 -0.04 1.08 1.36
CA VAL A 140 -0.98 0.29 2.17
C VAL A 140 -2.36 0.93 2.08
N SER A 141 -3.40 0.13 1.78
CA SER A 141 -4.78 0.61 1.81
C SER A 141 -5.18 1.04 3.23
N ALA A 142 -5.44 2.33 3.48
CA ALA A 142 -6.24 2.70 4.65
C ALA A 142 -7.67 2.25 4.43
N ASN A 143 -8.13 1.33 5.27
CA ASN A 143 -9.51 0.88 5.40
C ASN A 143 -10.01 0.02 4.23
N GLY A 144 -10.29 -1.24 4.55
CA GLY A 144 -11.07 -2.14 3.68
C GLY A 144 -12.54 -1.75 3.63
#